data_AF-A0A382UKI1-F1
#
_entry.id   AF-A0A382UKI1-F1
#
_cell.length_a   1.000
_cell.length_b   1.000
_cell.length_c   1.000
_cell.angle_alpha   90.00
_cell.angle_beta   90.00
_cell.angle_gamma   90.00
#
_symmetry.space_group_name_H-M   'P 1'
#
loop_
_entity.id
_entity.type
_entity.pdbx_description
1 polymer ?
#
loop_
_entity_poly.entity_id
_entity_poly.type
_entity_poly.pdbx_seq_one_letter_code
_entity_poly.pdbx_strand_id
1 'polypeptide(L)' 'MDPACLQHQVTEQERTTFERDGYLIVENAIPQSLVDRLVPISDRVDRQERDRMGKSPEDGRQREASLLPGKQQPEY' A
#
# COMPACT_ATOMS: atom_id res chain seq x y z
N MET A 1 18.56 11.94 -9.92
CA MET A 1 17.43 11.30 -10.63
C MET A 1 18.04 10.20 -11.48
N ASP A 2 17.68 8.95 -11.23
CA ASP A 2 18.22 7.80 -11.97
C ASP A 2 17.53 7.74 -13.34
N PRO A 3 18.26 7.81 -14.47
CA PRO A 3 17.66 7.76 -15.81
C PRO A 3 16.92 6.44 -16.11
N ALA A 4 17.11 5.37 -15.33
CA ALA A 4 16.34 4.14 -15.45
C ALA A 4 14.84 4.32 -15.15
N CYS A 5 14.43 5.39 -14.45
CA CYS A 5 13.02 5.68 -14.22
C CYS A 5 12.24 5.98 -15.52
N LEU A 6 12.94 6.35 -16.60
CA LEU A 6 12.37 6.59 -17.92
C LEU A 6 12.07 5.29 -18.69
N GLN A 7 12.50 4.13 -18.18
CA GLN A 7 12.25 2.82 -18.79
C GLN A 7 10.91 2.21 -18.37
N HIS A 8 10.32 2.71 -17.28
CA HIS A 8 9.03 2.26 -16.74
C HIS A 8 7.98 3.37 -16.90
N GLN A 9 7.83 3.86 -18.14
CA GLN A 9 6.80 4.84 -18.45
C GLN A 9 5.42 4.19 -18.37
N VAL A 10 4.48 4.90 -17.76
CA VAL A 10 3.06 4.54 -17.80
C VAL A 10 2.61 4.46 -19.25
N THR A 11 1.98 3.36 -19.62
CA THR A 11 1.36 3.20 -20.94
C THR A 11 0.15 4.12 -21.08
N GLU A 12 -0.28 4.42 -22.31
CA GLU A 12 -1.48 5.24 -22.53
C GLU A 12 -2.73 4.64 -21.86
N GLN A 13 -2.85 3.31 -21.84
CA GLN A 13 -3.97 2.63 -21.18
C GLN A 13 -3.95 2.78 -19.66
N GLU A 14 -2.79 2.66 -19.03
CA GLU A 14 -2.62 2.89 -17.59
C GLU A 14 -2.87 4.35 -17.24
N ARG A 15 -2.46 5.29 -18.11
CA ARG A 15 -2.75 6.72 -17.97
C ARG A 15 -4.25 6.99 -18.03
N THR A 16 -4.94 6.45 -19.02
CA THR A 16 -6.40 6.60 -19.14
C THR A 16 -7.13 6.01 -17.93
N THR A 17 -6.65 4.87 -17.43
CA THR A 17 -7.22 4.25 -16.21
C THR A 17 -7.01 5.13 -14.99
N PHE A 18 -5.81 5.68 -14.82
CA PHE A 18 -5.51 6.63 -13.73
C PHE A 18 -6.36 7.91 -13.82
N GLU A 19 -6.49 8.50 -15.01
CA GLU A 19 -7.27 9.72 -15.23
C GLU A 19 -8.77 9.50 -15.01
N ARG A 20 -9.30 8.31 -15.34
CA ARG A 20 -10.70 7.94 -15.14
C ARG A 20 -11.02 7.57 -13.70
N ASP A 21 -10.18 6.74 -13.07
CA ASP A 21 -10.48 6.10 -11.79
C ASP A 21 -9.82 6.82 -10.59
N GLY A 22 -8.86 7.72 -10.86
CA GLY A 22 -8.11 8.48 -9.86
C GLY A 22 -6.98 7.69 -9.19
N TYR A 23 -6.79 6.43 -9.56
CA TYR A 23 -5.73 5.55 -9.07
C TYR A 23 -5.31 4.55 -10.15
N LEU A 24 -4.13 3.95 -9.99
CA LEU A 24 -3.62 2.88 -10.86
C LEU A 24 -3.15 1.73 -9.98
N ILE A 25 -3.65 0.53 -10.25
CA ILE A 25 -3.18 -0.69 -9.59
C ILE A 25 -2.07 -1.28 -10.44
N VAL A 26 -0.87 -1.34 -9.88
CA VAL A 26 0.28 -2.00 -10.52
C VAL A 26 0.54 -3.31 -9.80
N GLU A 27 0.17 -4.42 -10.43
CA GLU A 27 0.41 -5.75 -9.88
C GLU A 27 1.91 -6.05 -9.81
N ASN A 28 2.36 -6.64 -8.70
CA ASN A 28 3.76 -7.02 -8.49
C ASN A 28 4.76 -5.86 -8.65
N ALA A 29 4.33 -4.61 -8.37
CA ALA A 29 5.18 -3.42 -8.43
C ALA A 29 6.43 -3.53 -7.53
N ILE A 30 6.34 -4.33 -6.48
CA ILE A 30 7.43 -4.60 -5.54
C ILE A 30 7.69 -6.11 -5.53
N PRO A 31 8.95 -6.56 -5.70
CA PRO A 31 9.30 -7.97 -5.56
C PRO A 31 8.91 -8.50 -4.18
N GLN A 32 8.33 -9.69 -4.13
CA GLN A 32 7.91 -10.33 -2.87
C GLN A 32 9.07 -10.43 -1.87
N SER A 33 10.27 -10.74 -2.34
CA SER A 33 11.48 -10.79 -1.49
C SER A 33 11.83 -9.48 -0.80
N LEU A 34 11.46 -8.32 -1.37
CA LEU A 34 11.65 -7.02 -0.73
C LEU A 34 10.57 -6.79 0.33
N VAL A 35 9.33 -7.19 0.05
CA VAL A 35 8.23 -7.16 1.02
C VAL A 35 8.58 -8.01 2.25
N ASP A 36 9.05 -9.24 2.03
CA ASP A 36 9.41 -10.17 3.11
C ASP A 36 10.51 -9.62 4.02
N ARG A 37 11.43 -8.82 3.47
CA ARG A 37 12.47 -8.13 4.25
C ARG A 37 11.92 -6.90 4.99
N LEU A 38 10.99 -6.17 4.39
CA LEU A 38 10.45 -4.94 4.94
C LEU A 38 9.50 -5.20 6.10
N VAL A 39 8.66 -6.23 6.02
CA VAL A 39 7.67 -6.60 7.05
C VAL A 39 8.26 -6.62 8.47
N PRO A 40 9.28 -7.44 8.79
CA PRO A 40 9.81 -7.52 10.15
C PRO A 40 10.50 -6.22 10.61
N ILE A 41 11.02 -5.42 9.67
CA ILE A 41 11.63 -4.12 9.98
C ILE A 41 10.52 -3.12 10.37
N SER A 42 9.46 -3.07 9.58
CA SER A 42 8.29 -2.22 9.82
C SER A 42 7.64 -2.57 11.16
N ASP A 43 7.41 -3.85 11.44
CA ASP A 43 6.84 -4.31 12.71
C ASP A 43 7.66 -3.88 13.92
N ARG A 44 8.99 -3.90 13.80
CA ARG A 44 9.89 -3.46 14.87
C ARG A 44 9.80 -1.95 15.10
N VAL A 45 9.81 -1.17 14.03
CA VAL A 45 9.72 0.30 14.11
C VAL A 45 8.37 0.71 14.69
N ASP A 46 7.29 0.13 14.18
CA ASP A 46 5.95 0.41 14.66
C ASP A 46 5.79 0.07 16.15
N ARG A 47 6.33 -1.08 16.62
CA ARG A 47 6.35 -1.42 18.05
C ARG A 47 7.09 -0.37 18.88
N GLN A 48 8.31 0.00 18.45
CA GLN A 48 9.12 0.99 19.15
C GLN A 48 8.43 2.36 19.23
N GLU A 49 7.79 2.79 18.14
CA GLU A 49 7.08 4.06 18.07
C GLU A 49 5.78 4.03 18.89
N ARG A 50 5.09 2.89 18.95
CA ARG A 50 3.92 2.70 19.83
C ARG A 50 4.29 2.73 21.30
N ASP A 51 5.36 2.05 21.69
CA ASP A 51 5.90 2.08 23.06
C ASP A 51 6.29 3.51 23.45
N ARG A 52 6.97 4.24 22.55
CA ARG A 52 7.37 5.63 22.75
C ARG A 52 6.18 6.58 22.89
N MET A 53 5.10 6.35 22.13
CA MET A 53 3.90 7.18 22.16
C MET A 53 2.89 6.77 23.23
N GLY A 54 3.13 5.68 23.98
CA GLY A 54 2.19 5.14 24.95
C GLY A 54 0.87 4.68 24.34
N LYS A 55 0.86 4.30 23.05
CA LYS A 55 -0.33 3.86 22.33
C LYS A 55 -0.51 2.36 22.49
N SER A 56 -1.69 1.94 22.92
CA SER A 56 -1.99 0.51 23.06
C SER A 56 -2.08 -0.16 21.68
N PRO A 57 -1.83 -1.49 21.59
CA PRO A 57 -1.92 -2.24 20.33
C PRO A 57 -3.26 -2.10 19.60
N GLU A 58 -4.30 -1.74 20.34
CA GLU A 58 -5.70 -1.64 19.94
C GLU A 58 -6.01 -0.37 19.13
N ASP A 59 -5.24 0.71 19.32
CA ASP A 59 -5.47 2.01 18.67
C ASP A 59 -5.14 2.01 17.17
N GLY A 60 -4.25 1.10 16.73
CA GLY A 60 -3.85 0.96 15.32
C GLY A 60 -4.76 0.06 14.50
N ARG A 61 -5.33 -0.99 15.11
CA ARG A 61 -6.13 -2.02 14.43
C ARG A 61 -7.49 -1.49 13.93
N GLN A 62 -8.02 -0.44 14.58
CA GLN A 62 -9.28 0.19 14.16
C GLN A 62 -9.15 0.96 12.83
N ARG A 63 -7.94 1.39 12.43
CA ARG A 63 -7.74 2.16 11.19
C ARG A 63 -7.66 1.29 9.94
N GLU A 64 -7.05 0.10 10.02
CA GLU A 64 -7.01 -0.85 8.88
C GLU A 64 -8.39 -1.44 8.56
N ALA A 65 -9.19 -1.77 9.58
CA ALA A 65 -10.55 -2.28 9.38
C ALA A 65 -11.51 -1.24 8.78
N SER A 66 -11.20 0.06 8.93
CA SER A 66 -11.99 1.16 8.37
C SER A 66 -11.60 1.53 6.94
N LEU A 67 -10.47 1.03 6.42
CA LEU A 67 -9.96 1.37 5.08
C LEU A 67 -10.24 0.30 4.02
N LEU A 68 -10.92 -0.80 4.35
CA LEU A 68 -11.43 -1.72 3.34
C LEU A 68 -12.66 -1.07 2.69
N PRO A 69 -12.59 -0.61 1.42
CA PRO A 69 -13.78 -0.16 0.73
C PRO A 69 -14.74 -1.35 0.64
N GLY A 70 -16.01 -1.08 0.95
CA GLY A 70 -17.08 -2.05 0.94
C GLY A 70 -16.96 -2.98 -0.25
N LYS A 71 -16.87 -4.29 0.03
CA LYS A 71 -17.20 -5.33 -0.94
C LYS A 71 -18.64 -5.06 -1.36
N GLN A 72 -18.82 -4.28 -2.43
CA GLN A 72 -20.09 -4.17 -3.14
C GLN A 72 -20.35 -5.57 -3.69
N GLN A 73 -21.09 -6.38 -2.94
CA GLN A 73 -21.59 -7.65 -3.43
C GLN A 73 -22.59 -7.31 -4.55
N PRO A 74 -22.46 -7.86 -5.77
CA PRO A 74 -23.52 -7.74 -6.75
C PRO A 74 -24.68 -8.63 -6.28
N GLU A 75 -25.80 -8.00 -5.94
CA GLU A 75 -27.08 -8.70 -5.85
C GLU A 75 -27.48 -9.16 -7.26
N TYR A 76 -27.71 -10.46 -7.42
CA TYR A 76 -28.35 -11.08 -8.58
C TYR A 76 -29.59 -11.83 -8.10
#